data_AF-A0A920VA61-F1
#
_entry.id   AF-A0A920VA61-F1
#
_cell.length_a   1.000
_cell.length_b   1.000
_cell.length_c   1.000
_cell.angle_alpha   90.00
_cell.angle_beta   90.00
_cell.angle_gamma   90.00
#
_symmetry.space_group_name_H-M   'P 1'
#
loop_
_entity.id
_entity.type
_entity.pdbx_description
1 polymer ?
#
loop_
_entity_poly.entity_id
_entity_poly.type
_entity_poly.pdbx_seq_one_letter_code
_entity_poly.pdbx_strand_id
1 'polypeptide(L)'
;MERITRTSKNIRPDYNSVVEIYSGHGNSEQFYDFLEVNTDENGNISCPEPTSNYLPSCYQAGVIMKKLCLDEGKSESTCTDLATKTRDEFNKFPGASGIRVLFGADNQSWLDAGQARNTYLPAFNYRPKKSVQYALALRNEGYGDDKDRFRWGFIGSSDTHSSRAGHGFKQLLREMQPNHGSRQ
;
A
#
# COMPACT_ATOMS: atom_id res chain seq x y z
N MET A 1 -18.51 -5.13 -6.63
CA MET A 1 -17.31 -5.80 -7.18
C MET A 1 -17.05 -5.24 -8.58
N GLU A 2 -16.45 -4.06 -8.63
CA GLU A 2 -16.39 -3.27 -9.87
C GLU A 2 -15.15 -3.62 -10.71
N ARG A 3 -15.40 -3.66 -12.01
CA ARG A 3 -14.63 -4.30 -13.06
C ARG A 3 -13.41 -3.44 -13.40
N ILE A 4 -12.39 -3.40 -12.54
CA ILE A 4 -11.07 -2.87 -12.92
C ILE A 4 -10.52 -3.78 -14.02
N THR A 5 -10.80 -3.37 -15.26
CA THR A 5 -10.20 -3.77 -16.53
C THR A 5 -9.40 -5.07 -16.50
N ARG A 6 -10.13 -6.20 -16.50
CA ARG A 6 -9.61 -7.52 -16.94
C ARG A 6 -9.38 -7.52 -18.46
N THR A 7 -8.71 -6.51 -18.98
CA THR A 7 -8.33 -6.45 -20.40
C THR A 7 -6.97 -7.10 -20.57
N SER A 8 -6.74 -7.75 -21.70
CA SER A 8 -5.52 -8.52 -22.01
C SER A 8 -4.22 -7.73 -21.91
N LYS A 9 -4.27 -6.39 -21.92
CA LYS A 9 -3.08 -5.53 -21.79
C LYS A 9 -2.45 -5.56 -20.39
N ASN A 10 -3.24 -5.76 -19.33
CA ASN A 10 -2.78 -5.57 -17.95
C ASN A 10 -2.55 -6.89 -17.17
N ILE A 11 -3.01 -8.02 -17.70
CA ILE A 11 -2.82 -9.35 -17.10
C ILE A 11 -1.92 -10.15 -18.04
N ARG A 12 -0.67 -10.39 -17.62
CA ARG A 12 0.38 -11.08 -18.40
C ARG A 12 0.89 -12.33 -17.68
N PRO A 13 0.13 -13.45 -17.65
CA PRO A 13 0.55 -14.69 -16.98
C PRO A 13 1.81 -15.31 -17.59
N ASP A 14 2.14 -14.93 -18.82
CA ASP A 14 3.28 -15.39 -19.60
C ASP A 14 4.61 -14.70 -19.26
N TYR A 15 4.59 -13.58 -18.54
CA TYR A 15 5.77 -12.73 -18.35
C TYR A 15 6.60 -13.08 -17.10
N ASN A 16 5.94 -13.50 -16.03
CA ASN A 16 6.59 -13.88 -14.76
C ASN A 16 6.17 -15.28 -14.39
N SER A 17 7.14 -16.18 -14.16
CA SER A 17 6.89 -17.59 -13.80
C SER A 17 7.16 -17.89 -12.32
N VAL A 18 7.82 -16.99 -11.59
CA VAL A 18 8.18 -17.16 -10.18
C VAL A 18 7.90 -15.87 -9.41
N VAL A 19 7.41 -16.01 -8.18
CA VAL A 19 7.25 -14.91 -7.22
C VAL A 19 8.02 -15.25 -5.95
N GLU A 20 8.82 -14.29 -5.47
CA GLU A 20 9.38 -14.34 -4.12
C GLU A 20 8.27 -14.04 -3.11
N ILE A 21 8.08 -14.95 -2.16
CA ILE A 21 7.15 -14.81 -1.06
C ILE A 21 7.95 -14.85 0.23
N TYR A 22 7.45 -14.18 1.27
CA TYR A 22 8.17 -14.04 2.54
C TYR A 22 9.44 -13.19 2.35
N SER A 23 9.40 -11.98 2.90
CA SER A 23 10.57 -11.09 3.05
C SER A 23 10.55 -10.58 4.49
N GLY A 24 11.73 -10.28 5.05
CA GLY A 24 11.83 -9.63 6.36
C GLY A 24 11.07 -8.29 6.47
N HIS A 25 10.63 -7.73 5.34
CA HIS A 25 9.96 -6.43 5.22
C HIS A 25 8.42 -6.46 5.35
N GLY A 26 7.82 -7.62 5.65
CA GLY A 26 6.39 -7.74 5.98
C GLY A 26 5.59 -8.63 5.02
N ASN A 27 4.36 -8.96 5.40
CA ASN A 27 3.43 -9.79 4.64
C ASN A 27 2.69 -8.94 3.59
N SER A 28 2.98 -9.21 2.32
CA SER A 28 2.42 -8.50 1.16
C SER A 28 1.53 -9.41 0.29
N GLU A 29 1.52 -10.70 0.58
CA GLU A 29 0.97 -11.75 -0.28
C GLU A 29 -0.51 -11.98 -0.03
N GLN A 30 -0.96 -11.80 1.22
CA GLN A 30 -2.37 -11.96 1.62
C GLN A 30 -3.23 -10.83 1.07
N PHE A 31 -4.40 -11.12 0.50
CA PHE A 31 -5.36 -10.11 0.04
C PHE A 31 -6.22 -9.56 1.18
N TYR A 32 -6.55 -8.27 1.10
CA TYR A 32 -7.47 -7.58 2.01
C TYR A 32 -8.53 -6.81 1.23
N ASP A 33 -9.77 -6.84 1.69
CA ASP A 33 -10.89 -6.17 1.02
C ASP A 33 -11.02 -4.71 1.49
N PHE A 34 -10.04 -3.89 1.10
CA PHE A 34 -10.12 -2.44 1.19
C PHE A 34 -9.55 -1.80 -0.08
N LEU A 35 -9.76 -0.50 -0.25
CA LEU A 35 -9.17 0.27 -1.33
C LEU A 35 -8.28 1.36 -0.75
N GLU A 36 -7.09 1.47 -1.32
CA GLU A 36 -6.16 2.56 -1.06
C GLU A 36 -6.65 3.89 -1.64
N VAL A 37 -7.38 3.80 -2.75
CA VAL A 37 -7.77 4.84 -3.68
C VAL A 37 -8.98 4.30 -4.44
N ASN A 38 -10.01 5.11 -4.61
CA ASN A 38 -11.14 4.80 -5.47
C ASN A 38 -10.82 5.26 -6.90
N THR A 39 -11.21 4.46 -7.88
CA THR A 39 -11.09 4.82 -9.30
C THR A 39 -12.42 4.54 -9.97
N ASP A 40 -13.03 5.57 -10.55
CA ASP A 40 -14.30 5.43 -11.27
C ASP A 40 -14.09 4.86 -12.70
N GLU A 41 -15.20 4.63 -13.42
CA GLU A 41 -15.17 4.10 -14.79
C GLU A 41 -14.44 5.02 -15.79
N ASN A 42 -14.38 6.32 -15.50
CA ASN A 42 -13.69 7.32 -16.32
C ASN A 42 -12.20 7.42 -15.97
N GLY A 43 -11.73 6.69 -14.96
CA GLY A 43 -10.36 6.73 -14.47
C GLY A 43 -10.09 7.87 -13.48
N ASN A 44 -11.12 8.58 -13.01
CA ASN A 44 -10.94 9.60 -11.98
C ASN A 44 -10.64 8.95 -10.65
N ILE A 45 -9.69 9.54 -9.95
CA ILE A 45 -9.18 9.06 -8.67
C ILE A 45 -9.83 9.85 -7.53
N SER A 46 -10.34 9.16 -6.51
CA SER A 46 -10.84 9.79 -5.29
C SER A 46 -10.36 9.07 -4.03
N CYS A 47 -10.37 9.78 -2.91
CA CYS A 47 -9.93 9.24 -1.62
C CYS A 47 -11.06 8.42 -0.97
N PRO A 48 -10.85 7.14 -0.63
CA PRO A 48 -11.85 6.33 0.06
C PRO A 48 -12.02 6.77 1.53
N GLU A 49 -13.18 6.46 2.09
CA GLU A 49 -13.42 6.62 3.53
C GLU A 49 -12.66 5.56 4.35
N PRO A 50 -12.24 5.86 5.58
CA PRO A 50 -11.61 4.89 6.47
C PRO A 50 -12.54 3.74 6.81
N THR A 51 -11.94 2.56 7.02
CA THR A 51 -12.65 1.38 7.49
C THR A 51 -12.08 0.91 8.82
N SER A 52 -12.72 -0.07 9.46
CA SER A 52 -12.15 -0.72 10.64
C SER A 52 -10.78 -1.36 10.34
N ASN A 53 -10.56 -1.81 9.10
CA ASN A 53 -9.38 -2.57 8.71
C ASN A 53 -8.29 -1.74 8.00
N TYR A 54 -8.56 -0.47 7.65
CA TYR A 54 -7.62 0.34 6.90
C TYR A 54 -7.90 1.85 7.04
N LEU A 55 -6.84 2.62 7.25
CA LEU A 55 -6.85 4.08 7.21
C LEU A 55 -6.14 4.57 5.93
N PRO A 56 -6.87 5.15 4.96
CA PRO A 56 -6.25 5.68 3.74
C PRO A 56 -5.33 6.87 4.03
N SER A 57 -4.11 6.86 3.48
CA SER A 57 -3.15 7.95 3.67
C SER A 57 -3.64 9.29 3.14
N CYS A 58 -4.40 9.32 2.04
CA CYS A 58 -5.03 10.54 1.54
C CYS A 58 -6.01 11.12 2.58
N TYR A 59 -6.78 10.26 3.26
CA TYR A 59 -7.75 10.68 4.25
C TYR A 59 -7.05 11.29 5.46
N GLN A 60 -6.03 10.59 5.97
CA GLN A 60 -5.24 11.04 7.10
C GLN A 60 -4.51 12.35 6.79
N ALA A 61 -4.04 12.54 5.55
CA ALA A 61 -3.48 13.82 5.13
C ALA A 61 -4.48 14.97 5.30
N GLY A 62 -5.74 14.78 4.92
CA GLY A 62 -6.79 15.75 5.18
C GLY A 62 -7.02 16.03 6.67
N VAL A 63 -6.99 15.00 7.52
CA VAL A 63 -7.12 15.14 8.98
C VAL A 63 -5.96 15.96 9.57
N ILE A 64 -4.73 15.66 9.15
CA ILE A 64 -3.53 16.40 9.58
C ILE A 64 -3.64 17.86 9.14
N MET A 65 -4.00 18.13 7.88
CA MET A 65 -4.13 19.50 7.39
C MET A 65 -5.23 20.28 8.11
N LYS A 66 -6.37 19.65 8.38
CA LYS A 66 -7.44 20.28 9.16
C LYS A 66 -6.94 20.70 10.54
N LYS A 67 -6.25 19.79 11.23
CA LYS A 67 -5.68 20.06 12.55
C LYS A 67 -4.68 21.21 12.52
N LEU A 68 -3.70 21.16 11.61
CA LEU A 68 -2.70 22.23 11.44
C LEU A 68 -3.35 23.59 11.15
N CYS A 69 -4.37 23.61 10.28
CA CYS A 69 -5.11 24.82 9.95
C CYS A 69 -5.88 25.41 11.14
N LEU A 70 -6.46 24.56 12.00
CA LEU A 70 -7.15 24.99 13.22
C LEU A 70 -6.16 25.48 14.29
N ASP A 71 -5.02 24.82 14.42
CA ASP A 71 -3.93 25.25 15.32
C ASP A 71 -3.36 26.62 14.91
N GLU A 72 -3.43 26.98 13.62
CA GLU A 72 -3.14 28.33 13.09
C GLU A 72 -4.27 29.36 13.34
N GLY A 73 -5.39 28.96 13.95
CA GLY A 73 -6.50 29.86 14.29
C GLY A 73 -7.42 30.23 13.12
N LYS A 74 -7.42 29.45 12.03
CA LYS A 74 -8.33 29.69 10.89
C LYS A 74 -9.73 29.14 11.16
N SER A 75 -10.70 29.56 10.34
CA SER A 75 -12.09 29.13 10.50
C SER A 75 -12.29 27.66 10.12
N GLU A 76 -13.27 27.03 10.79
CA GLU A 76 -13.66 25.63 10.56
C GLU A 76 -14.00 25.34 9.08
N SER A 77 -14.66 26.29 8.40
CA SER A 77 -14.99 26.16 6.97
C SER A 77 -13.74 26.15 6.11
N THR A 78 -12.80 27.08 6.35
CA THR A 78 -11.54 27.16 5.61
C THR A 78 -10.70 25.90 5.80
N CYS A 79 -10.63 25.38 7.02
CA CYS A 79 -9.87 24.18 7.32
C CYS A 79 -10.50 22.92 6.74
N THR A 80 -11.84 22.85 6.66
CA THR A 80 -12.54 21.75 6.01
C THR A 80 -12.33 21.75 4.49
N ASP A 81 -12.34 22.93 3.86
CA ASP A 81 -12.04 23.08 2.43
C ASP A 81 -10.58 22.71 2.12
N LEU A 82 -9.63 23.16 2.95
CA LEU A 82 -8.22 22.80 2.81
C LEU A 82 -8.00 21.29 2.99
N ALA A 83 -8.62 20.67 3.98
CA ALA A 83 -8.55 19.23 4.19
C ALA A 83 -9.04 18.43 2.96
N THR A 84 -10.12 18.90 2.32
CA THR A 84 -10.66 18.28 1.11
C THR A 84 -9.68 18.42 -0.06
N LYS A 85 -9.15 19.62 -0.30
CA LYS A 85 -8.11 19.84 -1.32
C LYS A 85 -6.86 18.99 -1.08
N THR A 86 -6.42 18.86 0.16
CA THR A 86 -5.26 18.04 0.53
C THR A 86 -5.48 16.55 0.21
N ARG A 87 -6.68 16.01 0.45
CA ARG A 87 -7.02 14.63 0.09
C ARG A 87 -6.88 14.39 -1.41
N ASP A 88 -7.36 15.34 -2.22
CA ASP A 88 -7.29 15.26 -3.68
C ASP A 88 -5.86 15.39 -4.19
N GLU A 89 -5.10 16.37 -3.69
CA GLU A 89 -3.70 16.58 -4.05
C GLU A 89 -2.83 15.37 -3.68
N PHE A 90 -3.07 14.73 -2.52
CA PHE A 90 -2.29 13.57 -2.08
C PHE A 90 -2.25 12.46 -3.14
N ASN A 91 -3.37 12.21 -3.82
CA ASN A 91 -3.49 11.15 -4.81
C ASN A 91 -2.91 11.50 -6.19
N LYS A 92 -2.61 12.78 -6.46
CA LYS A 92 -1.97 13.21 -7.71
C LYS A 92 -0.49 12.86 -7.77
N PHE A 93 0.13 12.62 -6.62
CA PHE A 93 1.56 12.28 -6.54
C PHE A 93 1.81 10.84 -6.98
N PRO A 94 2.77 10.61 -7.91
CA PRO A 94 3.11 9.25 -8.34
C PRO A 94 3.84 8.47 -7.25
N GLY A 95 3.79 7.14 -7.32
CA GLY A 95 4.71 6.26 -6.59
C GLY A 95 4.64 6.34 -5.06
N ALA A 96 3.45 6.58 -4.49
CA ALA A 96 3.25 6.74 -3.04
C ALA A 96 3.98 7.94 -2.41
N SER A 97 4.32 8.97 -3.20
CA SER A 97 4.97 10.19 -2.72
C SER A 97 4.01 11.27 -2.20
N GLY A 98 2.72 10.96 -2.05
CA GLY A 98 1.68 11.89 -1.58
C GLY A 98 1.94 12.47 -0.18
N ILE A 99 2.75 11.81 0.65
CA ILE A 99 3.21 12.32 1.95
C ILE A 99 3.86 13.72 1.83
N ARG A 100 4.43 14.04 0.66
CA ARG A 100 5.08 15.32 0.37
C ARG A 100 4.13 16.51 0.34
N VAL A 101 2.82 16.28 0.19
CA VAL A 101 1.80 17.34 0.32
C VAL A 101 1.87 18.02 1.68
N LEU A 102 2.30 17.29 2.71
CA LEU A 102 2.41 17.76 4.08
C LEU A 102 3.86 17.75 4.54
N PHE A 103 4.71 18.52 3.85
CA PHE A 103 6.11 18.65 4.23
C PHE A 103 6.24 19.20 5.65
N GLY A 104 6.91 18.46 6.53
CA GLY A 104 7.09 18.84 7.94
C GLY A 104 5.98 18.42 8.89
N ALA A 105 4.94 17.70 8.42
CA ALA A 105 4.00 17.05 9.33
C ALA A 105 4.72 16.01 10.20
N ASP A 106 4.40 16.00 11.49
CA ASP A 106 4.98 15.05 12.43
C ASP A 106 4.63 13.60 12.06
N ASN A 107 5.62 12.70 12.19
CA ASN A 107 5.47 11.30 11.81
C ASN A 107 4.37 10.58 12.61
N GLN A 108 4.20 10.91 13.90
CA GLN A 108 3.16 10.27 14.72
C GLN A 108 1.76 10.68 14.28
N SER A 109 1.62 11.85 13.66
CA SER A 109 0.33 12.34 13.15
C SER A 109 -0.22 11.46 12.01
N TRP A 110 0.60 10.64 11.37
CA TRP A 110 0.18 9.69 10.33
C TRP A 110 -0.43 8.40 10.88
N LEU A 111 -0.30 8.13 12.19
CA LEU A 111 -0.82 6.94 12.85
C LEU A 111 -0.39 5.67 12.08
N ASP A 112 -1.35 4.81 11.73
CA ASP A 112 -1.19 3.61 10.93
C ASP A 112 -1.68 3.78 9.48
N ALA A 113 -1.75 5.02 8.98
CA ALA A 113 -2.26 5.27 7.64
C ALA A 113 -1.43 4.56 6.56
N GLY A 114 -2.12 3.95 5.59
CA GLY A 114 -1.50 3.14 4.54
C GLY A 114 -1.06 1.75 4.99
N GLN A 115 -1.28 1.37 6.25
CA GLN A 115 -1.02 0.02 6.76
C GLN A 115 -2.33 -0.78 6.81
N ALA A 116 -2.27 -2.05 6.38
CA ALA A 116 -3.35 -2.98 6.66
C ALA A 116 -3.42 -3.23 8.18
N ARG A 117 -4.63 -3.23 8.75
CA ARG A 117 -4.86 -3.62 10.15
C ARG A 117 -5.18 -5.10 10.25
N ASN A 118 -5.11 -5.64 11.46
CA ASN A 118 -5.41 -7.05 11.74
C ASN A 118 -4.54 -8.04 10.94
N THR A 119 -3.30 -7.64 10.64
CA THR A 119 -2.32 -8.46 9.92
C THR A 119 -1.00 -8.54 10.67
N TYR A 120 -0.32 -9.66 10.49
CA TYR A 120 1.06 -9.83 10.95
C TYR A 120 2.01 -9.10 10.00
N LEU A 121 2.62 -8.01 10.48
CA LEU A 121 3.59 -7.19 9.74
C LEU A 121 3.07 -6.70 8.39
N PRO A 122 2.16 -5.71 8.39
CA PRO A 122 1.69 -5.15 7.12
C PRO A 122 2.87 -4.63 6.31
N ALA A 123 2.85 -4.89 5.00
CA ALA A 123 3.75 -4.18 4.10
C ALA A 123 3.42 -2.68 4.09
N PHE A 124 4.46 -1.84 4.01
CA PHE A 124 4.29 -0.39 3.98
C PHE A 124 3.52 0.05 2.73
N ASN A 125 2.50 0.90 2.89
CA ASN A 125 1.62 1.36 1.80
C ASN A 125 1.04 0.20 1.00
N TYR A 126 0.48 -0.77 1.72
CA TYR A 126 -0.04 -2.01 1.15
C TYR A 126 -1.10 -1.75 0.06
N ARG A 127 -1.00 -2.47 -1.07
CA ARG A 127 -1.91 -2.37 -2.22
C ARG A 127 -2.60 -3.71 -2.45
N PRO A 128 -3.85 -3.91 -2.00
CA PRO A 128 -4.49 -5.23 -2.03
C PRO A 128 -4.57 -5.89 -3.41
N LYS A 129 -4.86 -5.10 -4.44
CA LYS A 129 -4.95 -5.57 -5.83
C LYS A 129 -3.59 -5.90 -6.47
N LYS A 130 -2.48 -5.73 -5.73
CA LYS A 130 -1.13 -6.17 -6.12
C LYS A 130 -0.64 -7.38 -5.32
N SER A 131 -1.47 -7.94 -4.45
CA SER A 131 -1.12 -9.12 -3.67
C SER A 131 -1.08 -10.40 -4.50
N VAL A 132 -0.29 -11.37 -4.04
CA VAL A 132 -0.20 -12.71 -4.65
C VAL A 132 -1.56 -13.40 -4.63
N GLN A 133 -2.28 -13.36 -3.50
CA GLN A 133 -3.61 -13.96 -3.40
C GLN A 133 -4.60 -13.35 -4.38
N TYR A 134 -4.61 -12.02 -4.55
CA TYR A 134 -5.47 -11.38 -5.54
C TYR A 134 -5.13 -11.86 -6.95
N ALA A 135 -3.84 -11.86 -7.30
CA ALA A 135 -3.39 -12.30 -8.62
C ALA A 135 -3.76 -13.77 -8.90
N LEU A 136 -3.54 -14.70 -7.97
CA LEU A 136 -3.92 -16.11 -8.13
C LEU A 136 -5.44 -16.32 -8.26
N ALA A 137 -6.24 -15.42 -7.67
CA ALA A 137 -7.69 -15.45 -7.80
C ALA A 137 -8.21 -14.85 -9.12
N LEU A 138 -7.40 -14.03 -9.81
CA LEU A 138 -7.77 -13.45 -11.09
C LEU A 138 -7.96 -14.55 -12.15
N ARG A 139 -9.09 -14.44 -12.87
CA ARG A 139 -9.40 -15.24 -14.05
C ARG A 139 -9.72 -14.32 -15.21
N ASN A 140 -9.18 -14.61 -16.38
CA ASN A 140 -9.58 -13.95 -17.61
C ASN A 140 -10.85 -14.62 -18.16
N GLU A 141 -11.87 -13.84 -18.55
CA GLU A 141 -13.17 -14.38 -18.99
C GLU A 141 -13.24 -14.62 -20.52
N GLY A 142 -12.12 -14.53 -21.24
CA GLY A 142 -12.08 -14.61 -22.71
C GLY A 142 -10.90 -15.35 -23.34
N TYR A 143 -10.18 -16.18 -22.57
CA TYR A 143 -9.10 -17.04 -23.08
C TYR A 143 -9.44 -18.52 -22.79
N GLY A 144 -8.89 -19.44 -23.58
CA GLY A 144 -9.14 -20.88 -23.44
C GLY A 144 -8.10 -21.54 -22.52
N ASP A 145 -8.62 -22.26 -21.52
CA ASP A 145 -8.07 -23.20 -20.49
C ASP A 145 -6.60 -23.14 -20.03
N ASP A 146 -5.64 -22.71 -20.85
CA ASP A 146 -4.21 -22.79 -20.52
C ASP A 146 -3.56 -21.42 -20.21
N LYS A 147 -4.24 -20.28 -20.47
CA LYS A 147 -3.68 -18.92 -20.29
C LYS A 147 -4.50 -18.00 -19.38
N ASP A 148 -5.46 -18.54 -18.64
CA ASP A 148 -6.49 -17.72 -17.97
C ASP A 148 -6.11 -17.24 -16.57
N ARG A 149 -5.02 -17.75 -16.00
CA ARG A 149 -4.62 -17.54 -14.59
C ARG A 149 -3.11 -17.47 -14.46
N PHE A 150 -2.64 -16.73 -13.46
CA PHE A 150 -1.24 -16.77 -13.08
C PHE A 150 -0.87 -18.17 -12.55
N ARG A 151 0.18 -18.75 -13.13
CA ARG A 151 0.78 -20.01 -12.68
C ARG A 151 2.21 -19.74 -12.25
N TRP A 152 2.38 -19.42 -10.98
CA TRP A 152 3.68 -19.07 -10.41
C TRP A 152 4.26 -20.21 -9.58
N GLY A 153 5.57 -20.43 -9.74
CA GLY A 153 6.37 -21.03 -8.69
C GLY A 153 6.60 -20.02 -7.57
N PHE A 154 6.83 -20.51 -6.35
CA PHE A 154 7.13 -19.67 -5.20
C PHE A 154 8.53 -19.96 -4.69
N ILE A 155 9.27 -18.89 -4.39
CA ILE A 155 10.56 -18.99 -3.69
C ILE A 155 10.47 -18.19 -2.39
N GLY A 156 10.86 -18.82 -1.29
CA GLY A 156 10.99 -18.15 0.00
C GLY A 156 12.38 -17.51 0.12
N SER A 157 12.47 -16.27 0.58
CA SER A 157 13.75 -15.63 0.88
C SER A 157 13.68 -14.88 2.20
N SER A 158 14.83 -14.68 2.84
CA SER A 158 14.86 -13.93 4.11
C SER A 158 14.99 -12.43 3.89
N ASP A 159 15.32 -12.01 2.65
CA ASP A 159 15.65 -10.64 2.28
C ASP A 159 16.56 -9.94 3.32
N THR A 160 17.54 -10.71 3.81
CA THR A 160 18.39 -10.27 4.91
C THR A 160 19.58 -9.50 4.37
N HIS A 161 19.65 -8.20 4.69
CA HIS A 161 20.76 -7.30 4.36
C HIS A 161 21.92 -7.34 5.38
N SER A 162 22.06 -8.43 6.15
CA SER A 162 23.14 -8.61 7.13
C SER A 162 24.13 -9.68 6.70
N SER A 163 25.43 -9.50 6.98
CA SER A 163 26.49 -10.47 6.70
C SER A 163 26.76 -11.36 7.92
N ARG A 164 25.83 -12.26 8.25
CA ARG A 164 26.04 -13.28 9.31
C ARG A 164 25.90 -14.69 8.71
N ALA A 165 26.54 -15.69 9.32
CA ALA A 165 26.33 -17.08 8.92
C ALA A 165 24.97 -17.59 9.45
N GLY A 166 24.26 -18.42 8.67
CA GLY A 166 23.01 -19.08 9.09
C GLY A 166 21.72 -18.30 8.81
N HIS A 167 21.52 -17.83 7.57
CA HIS A 167 20.30 -17.12 7.16
C HIS A 167 19.17 -18.08 6.78
N GLY A 168 18.48 -18.59 7.80
CA GLY A 168 17.14 -19.16 7.69
C GLY A 168 16.16 -18.41 8.61
N PHE A 169 14.85 -18.66 8.46
CA PHE A 169 13.75 -18.12 9.26
C PHE A 169 14.15 -17.88 10.74
N LYS A 170 14.12 -16.61 11.20
CA LYS A 170 14.45 -16.24 12.60
C LYS A 170 13.19 -15.85 13.37
N GLN A 171 12.88 -16.59 14.43
CA GLN A 171 11.83 -16.26 15.41
C GLN A 171 12.22 -15.11 16.38
N LEU A 172 13.52 -14.80 16.49
CA LEU A 172 14.05 -13.81 17.45
C LEU A 172 14.95 -12.77 16.75
N LEU A 173 14.97 -11.54 17.27
CA LEU A 173 15.84 -10.43 16.84
C LEU A 173 15.63 -9.90 15.40
N ARG A 174 14.37 -9.92 14.92
CA ARG A 174 14.01 -9.40 13.58
C ARG A 174 14.22 -7.88 13.41
N GLU A 175 14.26 -7.14 14.52
CA GLU A 175 14.45 -5.68 14.54
C GLU A 175 15.89 -5.22 14.28
N MET A 176 16.87 -6.13 14.20
CA MET A 176 18.24 -5.78 13.81
C MET A 176 18.38 -5.65 12.28
N GLN A 177 17.58 -4.78 11.68
CA GLN A 177 17.87 -4.14 10.40
C GLN A 177 18.69 -2.89 10.72
N PRO A 178 19.98 -2.79 10.32
CA PRO A 178 20.75 -1.59 10.63
C PRO A 178 20.16 -0.40 9.89
N ASN A 179 19.54 0.52 10.62
CA ASN A 179 19.37 1.90 10.18
C ASN A 179 20.76 2.39 9.75
N HIS A 180 20.95 2.61 8.45
CA HIS A 180 22.12 3.33 7.95
C HIS A 180 21.99 4.79 8.41
N GLY A 181 22.56 5.07 9.59
CA GLY A 181 22.38 6.37 10.23
C GLY A 181 23.10 6.57 11.55
N SER A 182 24.28 5.98 11.75
CA SER A 182 25.22 6.53 12.74
C SER A 182 26.64 6.28 12.28
N ARG A 183 27.27 7.35 11.78
CA ARG A 183 28.73 7.44 11.64
C ARG A 183 29.36 7.15 13.00
N GLN A 184 30.34 6.24 13.02
CA GLN A 184 31.47 6.36 13.93
C GLN A 184 32.55 7.18 13.21
#